data_AF-A0A117IUK4-F1
#
_entry.id   AF-A0A117IUK4-F1
#
_cell.length_a   1.000
_cell.length_b   1.000
_cell.length_c   1.000
_cell.angle_alpha   90.00
_cell.angle_beta   90.00
_cell.angle_gamma   90.00
#
_symmetry.space_group_name_H-M   'P 1'
#
loop_
_entity.id
_entity.type
_entity.pdbx_description
1 polymer ?
#
loop_
_entity_poly.entity_id
_entity_poly.type
_entity_poly.pdbx_seq_one_letter_code
_entity_poly.pdbx_strand_id
1 'polypeptide(L)'
;MHDVQQGVGAELRRRREDTVIRNTLATVAEPPADGPGTAGGPAGGVCRVVPFEEQPLVGDDAVRRHFDAMLAAFPDLAHEVLSIHHSADVVILEGRINGTQAADWQGIPNRGKRMELPVAVLSQFDGELLVDGTLYYDRAVAARQLV
;
A
#
# COMPACT_ATOMS: atom_id res chain seq x y z
N MET A 1 -16.94 32.80 9.27
CA MET A 1 -17.12 31.43 9.82
C MET A 1 -17.10 30.36 8.74
N HIS A 2 -17.56 30.60 7.50
CA HIS A 2 -17.42 29.64 6.40
C HIS A 2 -15.97 29.36 5.95
N ASP A 3 -15.10 30.38 5.92
CA ASP A 3 -13.69 30.23 5.50
C ASP A 3 -12.84 29.33 6.42
N VAL A 4 -13.10 29.36 7.73
CA VAL A 4 -12.34 28.57 8.71
C VAL A 4 -12.67 27.08 8.58
N GLN A 5 -13.95 26.75 8.32
CA GLN A 5 -14.38 25.37 8.09
C GLN A 5 -13.80 24.80 6.78
N GLN A 6 -13.64 25.62 5.74
CA GLN A 6 -13.03 25.23 4.47
C GLN A 6 -11.51 25.01 4.61
N GLY A 7 -10.82 25.87 5.38
CA GLY A 7 -9.39 25.72 5.67
C GLY A 7 -9.05 24.49 6.50
N VAL A 8 -9.88 24.16 7.50
CA VAL A 8 -9.72 22.95 8.32
C VAL A 8 -9.94 21.67 7.50
N GLY A 9 -10.92 21.67 6.58
CA GLY A 9 -11.14 20.54 5.67
C GLY A 9 -9.99 20.29 4.69
N ALA A 10 -9.39 21.36 4.16
CA ALA A 10 -8.25 21.26 3.26
C ALA A 10 -6.98 20.75 3.96
N GLU A 11 -6.73 21.20 5.20
CA GLU A 11 -5.59 20.74 6.02
C GLU A 11 -5.73 19.24 6.38
N LEU A 12 -6.91 18.79 6.79
CA LEU A 12 -7.17 17.37 7.08
C LEU A 12 -6.97 16.50 5.83
N ARG A 13 -7.47 16.96 4.68
CA ARG A 13 -7.29 16.28 3.39
C ARG A 13 -5.81 16.07 3.09
N ARG A 14 -5.01 17.15 3.20
CA ARG A 14 -3.57 17.11 2.96
C ARG A 14 -2.85 16.13 3.89
N ARG A 15 -3.19 16.11 5.18
CA ARG A 15 -2.59 15.17 6.15
C ARG A 15 -2.91 13.70 5.85
N ARG A 16 -4.12 13.42 5.38
CA ARG A 16 -4.50 12.09 4.92
C ARG A 16 -3.73 11.69 3.66
N GLU A 17 -3.57 12.60 2.69
CA GLU A 17 -2.74 12.37 1.49
C GLU A 17 -1.28 12.06 1.86
N ASP A 18 -0.67 12.87 2.73
CA ASP A 18 0.70 12.67 3.18
C ASP A 18 0.88 11.31 3.88
N THR A 19 -0.10 10.87 4.66
CA THR A 19 -0.09 9.57 5.33
C THR A 19 -0.19 8.42 4.32
N VAL A 20 -1.13 8.49 3.36
CA VAL A 20 -1.28 7.46 2.33
C VAL A 20 -0.02 7.35 1.46
N ILE A 21 0.52 8.48 1.00
CA ILE A 21 1.75 8.51 0.20
C ILE A 21 2.92 7.97 1.02
N ARG A 22 3.12 8.44 2.25
CA ARG A 22 4.21 7.96 3.11
C ARG A 22 4.12 6.46 3.33
N ASN A 23 2.94 5.92 3.65
CA ASN A 23 2.78 4.49 3.90
C ASN A 23 3.01 3.67 2.63
N THR A 24 2.57 4.20 1.49
CA THR A 24 2.79 3.60 0.18
C THR A 24 4.28 3.56 -0.16
N LEU A 25 5.01 4.64 0.09
CA LEU A 25 6.45 4.75 -0.17
C LEU A 25 7.29 3.99 0.85
N ALA A 26 6.91 3.96 2.12
CA ALA A 26 7.58 3.18 3.17
C ALA A 26 7.42 1.67 2.95
N THR A 27 6.34 1.25 2.29
CA THR A 27 6.18 -0.13 1.81
C THR A 27 7.18 -0.47 0.69
N VAL A 28 7.81 0.53 0.06
CA VAL A 28 8.70 0.37 -1.11
C VAL A 28 10.16 0.73 -0.78
N ALA A 29 10.40 1.58 0.21
CA ALA A 29 11.72 2.11 0.55
C ALA A 29 12.13 1.74 1.98
N GLU A 30 13.16 0.88 2.05
CA GLU A 30 13.97 0.42 3.19
C GLU A 30 13.25 -0.19 4.43
N PRO A 31 13.77 -1.30 4.99
CA PRO A 31 13.26 -1.85 6.24
C PRO A 31 13.44 -0.85 7.38
N PRO A 32 12.43 -0.66 8.27
CA PRO A 32 12.54 0.33 9.33
C PRO A 32 13.68 -0.03 10.29
N ALA A 33 14.48 0.98 10.66
CA ALA A 33 15.47 0.86 11.71
C ALA A 33 14.79 0.64 13.07
N ASP A 34 15.33 -0.29 13.86
CA ASP A 34 14.85 -0.67 15.19
C ASP A 34 14.66 0.55 16.12
N GLY A 35 13.40 0.86 16.45
CA GLY A 35 13.04 1.89 17.41
C GLY A 35 11.55 1.85 17.77
N PRO A 36 11.17 2.08 19.03
CA PRO A 36 9.77 2.08 19.42
C PRO A 36 9.11 3.38 18.92
N GLY A 37 8.16 3.24 17.98
CA GLY A 37 7.19 4.28 17.66
C GLY A 37 7.62 5.31 16.63
N THR A 38 7.67 4.93 15.36
CA THR A 38 7.33 5.84 14.24
C THR A 38 6.10 5.28 13.54
N ALA A 39 4.93 5.75 13.98
CA ALA A 39 3.61 5.29 13.56
C ALA A 39 3.31 5.75 12.11
N GLY A 40 3.71 4.93 11.15
CA GLY A 40 3.14 4.91 9.79
C GLY A 40 2.18 3.73 9.59
N GLY A 41 2.24 2.69 10.41
CA GLY A 41 1.29 1.57 10.29
C GLY A 41 -0.13 1.96 10.72
N PRO A 42 -1.18 1.37 10.11
CA PRO A 42 -2.53 1.45 10.65
C PRO A 42 -2.56 1.01 12.13
N ALA A 43 -3.32 1.68 12.98
CA ALA A 43 -3.49 1.25 14.36
C ALA A 43 -4.32 -0.04 14.41
N GLY A 44 -3.64 -1.20 14.48
CA GLY A 44 -4.28 -2.52 14.50
C GLY A 44 -4.55 -3.11 13.11
N GLY A 45 -3.63 -2.88 12.16
CA GLY A 45 -3.81 -3.06 10.72
C GLY A 45 -4.55 -4.30 10.27
N VAL A 46 -5.76 -4.10 9.75
CA VAL A 46 -6.33 -5.04 8.78
C VAL A 46 -5.91 -4.55 7.40
N CYS A 47 -5.40 -5.46 6.58
CA CYS A 47 -5.19 -5.21 5.15
C CYS A 47 -5.85 -6.33 4.36
N ARG A 48 -6.82 -5.98 3.52
CA ARG A 48 -7.42 -6.92 2.58
C ARG A 48 -6.68 -6.84 1.26
N VAL A 49 -5.98 -7.91 0.91
CA VAL A 49 -5.45 -8.09 -0.44
C VAL A 49 -6.47 -8.91 -1.22
N VAL A 50 -7.07 -8.33 -2.26
CA VAL A 50 -8.08 -9.02 -3.07
C VAL A 50 -7.47 -9.30 -4.44
N PRO A 51 -6.84 -10.48 -4.58
CA PRO A 51 -7.42 -11.51 -5.44
C PRO A 51 -7.26 -12.93 -4.85
N PHE A 52 -8.38 -13.54 -4.44
CA PHE A 52 -8.60 -14.96 -4.08
C PHE A 52 -7.34 -15.75 -3.65
N GLU A 53 -6.99 -15.67 -2.35
CA GLU A 53 -6.45 -16.78 -1.50
C GLU A 53 -5.91 -16.24 -0.17
N GLU A 54 -5.23 -15.07 -0.16
CA GLU A 54 -4.65 -14.49 1.05
C GLU A 54 -5.58 -13.42 1.66
N GLN A 55 -6.46 -13.82 2.58
CA GLN A 55 -7.40 -12.89 3.22
C GLN A 55 -7.67 -13.23 4.69
N PRO A 56 -7.89 -12.22 5.56
CA PRO A 56 -7.22 -10.91 5.61
C PRO A 56 -5.84 -11.02 6.30
N LEU A 57 -4.93 -10.09 6.00
CA LEU A 57 -3.73 -9.88 6.82
C LEU A 57 -4.17 -9.12 8.08
N VAL A 58 -4.02 -9.75 9.24
CA VAL A 58 -4.46 -9.19 10.53
C VAL A 58 -3.26 -8.86 11.40
N GLY A 59 -3.17 -7.60 11.81
CA GLY A 59 -2.11 -7.05 12.64
C GLY A 59 -0.87 -6.65 11.84
N ASP A 60 -0.14 -5.67 12.39
CA ASP A 60 0.98 -5.00 11.74
C ASP A 60 2.06 -5.98 11.25
N ASP A 61 2.32 -7.04 12.03
CA ASP A 61 3.28 -8.08 11.68
C ASP A 61 2.89 -8.90 10.46
N ALA A 62 1.60 -9.23 10.30
CA ALA A 62 1.13 -9.98 9.13
C ALA A 62 1.19 -9.10 7.87
N VAL A 63 0.80 -7.84 8.00
CA VAL A 63 0.88 -6.84 6.93
C VAL A 63 2.33 -6.64 6.50
N ARG A 64 3.24 -6.40 7.46
CA ARG A 64 4.67 -6.19 7.19
C ARG A 64 5.31 -7.40 6.51
N ARG A 65 5.10 -8.62 7.03
CA ARG A 65 5.68 -9.84 6.42
C ARG A 65 5.25 -10.04 4.97
N HIS A 66 4.00 -9.72 4.63
CA HIS A 66 3.52 -9.83 3.24
C HIS A 66 4.27 -8.86 2.31
N PHE A 67 4.43 -7.61 2.73
CA PHE A 67 5.15 -6.61 1.94
C PHE A 67 6.67 -6.87 1.90
N ASP A 68 7.27 -7.29 3.01
CA ASP A 68 8.69 -7.71 3.06
C ASP A 68 8.97 -8.84 2.05
N ALA A 69 8.07 -9.83 1.95
CA ALA A 69 8.20 -10.91 0.96
C ALA A 69 8.10 -10.40 -0.49
N MET A 70 7.25 -9.40 -0.74
CA MET A 70 7.14 -8.76 -2.06
C MET A 70 8.41 -7.96 -2.39
N LEU A 71 8.95 -7.17 -1.46
CA LEU A 71 10.19 -6.41 -1.67
C LEU A 71 11.41 -7.30 -1.82
N ALA A 72 11.48 -8.41 -1.08
CA ALA A 72 12.52 -9.41 -1.25
C ALA A 72 12.47 -10.05 -2.65
N ALA A 73 11.26 -10.29 -3.18
CA ALA A 73 11.09 -10.82 -4.53
C ALA A 73 11.31 -9.78 -5.63
N PHE A 74 11.08 -8.50 -5.37
CA PHE A 74 11.25 -7.39 -6.32
C PHE A 74 12.07 -6.26 -5.67
N PRO A 75 13.41 -6.37 -5.58
CA PRO A 75 14.24 -5.38 -4.91
C PRO A 75 14.25 -4.01 -5.60
N ASP A 76 13.91 -3.95 -6.89
CA ASP A 76 13.74 -2.74 -7.69
C ASP A 76 12.26 -2.32 -7.82
N LEU A 77 11.39 -2.81 -6.93
CA LEU A 77 9.98 -2.46 -6.95
C LEU A 77 9.82 -0.94 -6.85
N ALA A 78 9.07 -0.37 -7.78
CA ALA A 78 8.70 1.04 -7.77
C ALA A 78 7.19 1.17 -7.78
N HIS A 79 6.66 2.11 -7.00
CA HIS A 79 5.25 2.47 -6.99
C HIS A 79 5.08 3.91 -7.45
N GLU A 80 4.43 4.08 -8.59
CA GLU A 80 4.02 5.37 -9.13
C GLU A 80 2.58 5.68 -8.72
N VAL A 81 2.38 6.81 -8.04
CA VAL A 81 1.05 7.31 -7.69
C VAL A 81 0.49 8.09 -8.88
N LEU A 82 -0.67 7.68 -9.38
CA LEU A 82 -1.32 8.29 -10.55
C LEU A 82 -2.42 9.27 -10.14
N SER A 83 -3.24 8.90 -9.17
CA SER A 83 -4.36 9.72 -8.69
C SER A 83 -4.67 9.43 -7.23
N ILE A 84 -5.20 10.45 -6.55
CA ILE A 84 -5.72 10.33 -5.19
C ILE A 84 -7.13 10.92 -5.15
N HIS A 85 -8.09 10.11 -4.69
CA HIS A 85 -9.49 10.49 -4.52
C HIS A 85 -9.87 10.48 -3.05
N HIS A 86 -10.82 11.33 -2.69
CA HIS A 86 -11.27 11.50 -1.30
C HIS A 86 -12.76 11.24 -1.17
N SER A 87 -13.10 10.48 -0.14
CA SER A 87 -14.42 10.38 0.47
C SER A 87 -14.38 11.00 1.88
N ALA A 88 -15.48 10.91 2.62
CA ALA A 88 -15.58 11.42 3.99
C ALA A 88 -14.55 10.75 4.94
N ASP A 89 -14.38 9.44 4.79
CA ASP A 89 -13.61 8.54 5.67
C ASP A 89 -12.68 7.60 4.90
N VAL A 90 -12.65 7.67 3.57
CA VAL A 90 -11.78 6.83 2.74
C VAL A 90 -10.94 7.71 1.82
N VAL A 91 -9.65 7.41 1.73
CA VAL A 91 -8.76 7.91 0.68
C VAL A 91 -8.45 6.77 -0.27
N ILE A 92 -8.62 7.02 -1.56
CA ILE A 92 -8.36 6.03 -2.62
C ILE A 92 -7.13 6.49 -3.38
N LEU A 93 -6.07 5.68 -3.36
CA LEU A 93 -4.90 5.84 -4.20
C LEU A 93 -5.02 4.91 -5.40
N GLU A 94 -4.90 5.44 -6.61
CA GLU A 94 -4.66 4.65 -7.81
C GLU A 94 -3.21 4.84 -8.24
N GLY A 95 -2.57 3.75 -8.63
CA GLY A 95 -1.17 3.75 -8.96
C GLY A 95 -0.78 2.61 -9.89
N ARG A 96 0.51 2.50 -10.09
CA ARG A 96 1.14 1.42 -10.84
C ARG A 96 2.38 0.95 -10.10
N ILE A 97 2.50 -0.36 -9.93
CA ILE A 97 3.74 -0.97 -9.44
C ILE A 97 4.48 -1.66 -10.58
N ASN A 98 5.80 -1.65 -10.51
CA ASN A 98 6.65 -2.37 -11.46
C ASN A 98 7.92 -2.84 -10.76
N GLY A 99 8.46 -3.98 -11.18
CA GLY A 99 9.68 -4.56 -10.58
C GLY A 99 10.13 -5.81 -11.31
N THR A 100 11.38 -6.19 -11.09
CA THR A 100 12.06 -7.34 -11.68
C THR A 100 12.25 -8.43 -10.63
N GLN A 101 11.83 -9.66 -10.94
CA GLN A 101 11.97 -10.78 -10.00
C GLN A 101 13.44 -11.07 -9.68
N ALA A 102 13.75 -11.11 -8.39
CA ALA A 102 15.02 -11.58 -7.83
C ALA A 102 14.84 -12.83 -6.95
N ALA A 103 13.61 -13.18 -6.58
CA ALA A 103 13.27 -14.41 -5.85
C ALA A 103 11.88 -14.95 -6.26
N ASP A 104 11.57 -16.16 -5.81
CA ASP A 104 10.23 -16.74 -5.96
C ASP A 104 9.20 -15.85 -5.26
N TRP A 105 8.03 -15.70 -5.86
CA TRP A 105 6.99 -14.82 -5.33
C TRP A 105 5.61 -15.46 -5.44
N GLN A 106 4.91 -15.61 -4.31
CA GLN A 106 3.54 -16.14 -4.24
C GLN A 106 3.32 -17.43 -5.06
N GLY A 107 4.28 -18.35 -5.00
CA GLY A 107 4.24 -19.63 -5.73
C GLY A 107 4.67 -19.55 -7.21
N ILE A 108 5.11 -18.38 -7.69
CA ILE A 108 5.67 -18.19 -9.02
C ILE A 108 7.21 -18.27 -8.90
N PRO A 109 7.87 -19.26 -9.53
CA PRO A 109 9.32 -19.37 -9.53
C PRO A 109 9.98 -18.15 -10.18
N ASN A 110 11.13 -17.74 -9.64
CA ASN A 110 11.92 -16.65 -10.19
C ASN A 110 12.41 -16.98 -11.62
N ARG A 111 12.06 -16.11 -12.58
CA ARG A 111 12.56 -16.17 -13.96
C ARG A 111 13.34 -14.93 -14.39
N GLY A 112 13.64 -14.02 -13.46
CA GLY A 112 14.26 -12.73 -13.75
C GLY A 112 13.37 -11.81 -14.60
N LYS A 113 12.05 -12.03 -14.58
CA LYS A 113 11.09 -11.30 -15.40
C LYS A 113 10.61 -10.04 -14.68
N ARG A 114 10.24 -9.04 -15.48
CA ARG A 114 9.67 -7.79 -15.00
C ARG A 114 8.15 -7.86 -15.03
N MET A 115 7.50 -7.41 -13.96
CA MET A 115 6.07 -7.16 -13.93
C MET A 115 5.76 -5.66 -13.90
N GLU A 116 4.57 -5.32 -14.37
CA GLU A 116 3.96 -4.01 -14.27
C GLU A 116 2.44 -4.17 -14.09
N LEU A 117 1.92 -3.67 -12.98
CA LEU A 117 0.54 -3.89 -12.54
C LEU A 117 -0.13 -2.58 -12.15
N PRO A 118 -1.37 -2.32 -12.57
CA PRO A 118 -2.19 -1.30 -11.95
C PRO A 118 -2.55 -1.74 -10.53
N VAL A 119 -2.59 -0.77 -9.61
CA VAL A 119 -2.99 -0.99 -8.22
C VAL A 119 -3.97 0.06 -7.75
N ALA A 120 -4.84 -0.32 -6.82
CA ALA A 120 -5.68 0.60 -6.09
C ALA A 120 -5.64 0.29 -4.59
N VAL A 121 -5.46 1.31 -3.76
CA VAL A 121 -5.43 1.21 -2.30
C VAL A 121 -6.56 2.05 -1.73
N LEU A 122 -7.48 1.40 -1.02
CA LEU A 122 -8.53 2.06 -0.26
C LEU A 122 -8.06 2.11 1.19
N SER A 123 -7.83 3.32 1.68
CA SER A 123 -7.36 3.59 3.04
C SER A 123 -8.51 4.17 3.86
N GLN A 124 -9.00 3.43 4.85
CA GLN A 124 -10.05 3.86 5.76
C GLN A 124 -9.47 4.68 6.91
N PHE A 125 -10.12 5.78 7.27
CA PHE A 125 -9.68 6.71 8.30
C PHE A 125 -10.76 6.98 9.36
N ASP A 126 -10.33 7.07 10.62
CA ASP A 126 -11.05 7.74 11.70
C ASP A 126 -10.33 9.06 12.03
N GLY A 127 -10.91 10.19 11.62
CA GLY A 127 -10.23 11.48 11.69
C GLY A 127 -8.95 11.49 10.85
N GLU A 128 -7.80 11.61 11.51
CA GLU A 128 -6.46 11.53 10.90
C GLU A 128 -5.84 10.12 10.94
N LEU A 129 -6.45 9.18 11.68
CA LEU A 129 -5.90 7.86 11.92
C LEU A 129 -6.25 6.89 10.79
N LEU A 130 -5.25 6.27 10.17
CA LEU A 130 -5.45 5.15 9.25
C LEU A 130 -5.84 3.89 10.05
N VAL A 131 -7.01 3.32 9.78
CA VAL A 131 -7.56 2.18 10.55
C VAL A 131 -7.55 0.86 9.79
N ASP A 132 -7.76 0.87 8.47
CA ASP A 132 -7.85 -0.32 7.63
C ASP A 132 -7.42 0.01 6.20
N GLY A 133 -6.91 -0.98 5.49
CA GLY A 133 -6.48 -0.87 4.09
C GLY A 133 -7.08 -1.98 3.23
N THR A 134 -7.46 -1.68 2.00
CA THR A 134 -7.74 -2.70 0.99
C THR A 134 -6.89 -2.44 -0.24
N LEU A 135 -6.05 -3.40 -0.62
CA LEU A 135 -5.18 -3.37 -1.78
C LEU A 135 -5.76 -4.26 -2.89
N TYR A 136 -5.98 -3.67 -4.05
CA TYR A 136 -6.35 -4.33 -5.29
C TYR A 136 -5.17 -4.31 -6.27
N TYR A 137 -4.87 -5.45 -6.87
CA TYR A 137 -3.97 -5.58 -8.02
C TYR A 137 -4.31 -6.84 -8.81
N ASP A 138 -3.95 -6.85 -10.09
CA ASP A 138 -4.27 -7.97 -10.99
C ASP A 138 -3.20 -9.09 -10.91
N ARG A 139 -3.42 -10.06 -10.01
CA ARG A 139 -2.55 -11.24 -9.87
C ARG A 139 -2.52 -12.10 -11.14
N ALA A 140 -3.56 -12.08 -11.97
CA ALA A 140 -3.57 -12.83 -13.22
C ALA A 140 -2.66 -12.18 -14.27
N VAL A 141 -2.62 -10.85 -14.34
CA VAL A 141 -1.62 -10.12 -15.14
C VAL A 141 -0.22 -10.42 -14.63
N ALA A 142 0.00 -10.39 -13.32
CA ALA A 142 1.30 -10.70 -12.72
C ALA A 142 1.78 -12.10 -13.11
N ALA A 143 0.95 -13.11 -12.93
CA ALA A 143 1.27 -14.50 -13.30
C ALA A 143 1.60 -14.63 -14.79
N ARG A 144 0.87 -13.95 -15.68
CA ARG A 144 1.16 -13.98 -17.13
C ARG A 144 2.49 -13.32 -17.50
N GLN A 145 2.86 -12.24 -16.82
CA GLN A 145 4.10 -11.51 -17.10
C GLN A 145 5.36 -12.20 -16.53
N LEU A 146 5.20 -13.05 -15.51
CA LEU A 146 6.28 -13.68 -14.76
C LEU A 146 6.55 -15.17 -15.12
N VAL A 147 5.85 -15.69 -16.13
CA VAL A 147 6.05 -17.04 -16.69
C VAL A 147 7.00 -17.02 -17.88
#